data_AF-A2EYV0-F1
#
_entry.id   AF-A2EYV0-F1
#
_cell.length_a   1.000
_cell.length_b   1.000
_cell.length_c   1.000
_cell.angle_alpha   90.00
_cell.angle_beta   90.00
_cell.angle_gamma   90.00
#
_symmetry.space_group_name_H-M   'P 1'
#
loop_
_entity.id
_entity.type
_entity.pdbx_description
1 polymer ?
#
loop_
_entity_poly.entity_id
_entity_poly.type
_entity_poly.pdbx_seq_one_letter_code
_entity_poly.pdbx_strand_id
1 'polypeptide(L)'
;MSNVSLHPQLTKKEQRRQADKAKTEAFNKMRRSDVDAEAKQDLLELIPMMRTFKRNGLDVAATYCTKLDQDLLKWALDLTERNLHQIYEDSWGWNETKKLNELRDKSVRFIVLRQGEELCGFVHIRFEFE
;
A
#
# COMPACT_ATOMS: atom_id res chain seq x y z
N MET A 1 39.84 -29.00 34.03
CA MET A 1 40.38 -29.10 32.65
C MET A 1 39.38 -28.42 31.75
N SER A 2 39.71 -27.22 31.25
CA SER A 2 38.78 -26.34 30.54
C SER A 2 38.91 -26.57 29.04
N ASN A 3 37.90 -27.17 28.41
CA ASN A 3 37.85 -27.31 26.95
C ASN A 3 37.42 -25.97 26.34
N VAL A 4 38.38 -25.26 25.74
CA VAL A 4 38.12 -24.10 24.88
C VAL A 4 37.80 -24.65 23.49
N SER A 5 36.52 -24.70 23.13
CA SER A 5 36.10 -25.02 21.76
C SER A 5 36.57 -23.92 20.80
N LEU A 6 37.63 -24.20 20.04
CA LEU A 6 38.08 -23.39 18.91
C LEU A 6 37.14 -23.62 17.72
N HIS A 7 36.09 -22.81 17.62
CA HIS A 7 35.40 -22.68 16.33
C HIS A 7 36.34 -21.93 15.36
N PRO A 8 36.61 -22.47 14.16
CA PRO A 8 37.45 -21.77 13.19
C PRO A 8 36.78 -20.46 12.77
N GLN A 9 37.50 -19.35 12.91
CA GLN A 9 37.03 -18.04 12.45
C GLN A 9 37.02 -18.00 10.91
N LEU A 10 35.88 -17.61 10.35
CA LEU A 10 35.72 -17.42 8.90
C LEU A 10 36.75 -16.43 8.35
N THR A 11 37.28 -16.70 7.16
CA THR A 11 38.18 -15.77 6.48
C THR A 11 37.44 -14.47 6.10
N LYS A 12 38.16 -13.35 5.95
CA LYS A 12 37.56 -12.07 5.52
C LYS A 12 36.75 -12.18 4.21
N LYS A 13 37.16 -13.05 3.29
CA LYS A 13 36.45 -13.31 2.03
C LYS A 13 35.14 -14.05 2.26
N GLU A 14 35.13 -15.05 3.14
CA GLU A 14 33.92 -15.79 3.50
C GLU A 14 32.94 -14.93 4.30
N GLN A 15 33.44 -14.10 5.23
CA GLN A 15 32.64 -13.13 5.97
C GLN A 15 31.94 -12.14 5.03
N ARG A 16 32.66 -11.60 4.02
CA ARG A 16 32.06 -10.72 3.00
C ARG A 16 30.98 -11.44 2.17
N ARG A 17 31.28 -12.65 1.66
CA ARG A 17 30.30 -13.45 0.90
C ARG A 17 29.05 -13.76 1.73
N GLN A 18 29.20 -14.06 3.02
CA GLN A 18 28.07 -14.32 3.91
C GLN A 18 27.25 -13.05 4.17
N ALA A 19 27.91 -11.90 4.36
CA ALA A 19 27.23 -10.62 4.50
C ALA A 19 26.47 -10.22 3.23
N ASP A 20 27.06 -10.42 2.05
CA ASP A 20 26.41 -10.13 0.77
C ASP A 20 25.22 -11.05 0.51
N LYS A 21 25.36 -12.34 0.87
CA LYS A 21 24.25 -13.31 0.80
C LYS A 21 23.12 -12.93 1.76
N ALA A 22 23.43 -12.57 3.00
CA ALA A 22 22.45 -12.14 4.00
C ALA A 22 21.73 -10.85 3.57
N LYS A 23 22.45 -9.87 2.99
CA LYS A 23 21.83 -8.67 2.42
C LYS A 23 20.89 -8.99 1.27
N THR A 24 21.30 -9.88 0.36
CA THR A 24 20.48 -10.32 -0.78
C THR A 24 19.23 -11.08 -0.30
N GLU A 25 19.37 -11.96 0.68
CA GLU A 25 18.26 -12.70 1.29
C GLU A 25 17.29 -11.76 2.01
N ALA A 26 17.79 -10.78 2.77
CA ALA A 26 16.98 -9.77 3.44
C ALA A 26 16.18 -8.94 2.41
N PHE A 27 16.85 -8.45 1.37
CA PHE A 27 16.22 -7.70 0.28
C PHE A 27 15.15 -8.54 -0.44
N ASN A 28 15.44 -9.81 -0.75
CA ASN A 28 14.46 -10.69 -1.39
C ASN A 28 13.28 -11.02 -0.49
N LYS A 29 13.50 -11.16 0.82
CA LYS A 29 12.43 -11.37 1.80
C LYS A 29 11.51 -10.16 1.88
N MET A 30 12.08 -8.95 1.89
CA MET A 30 11.32 -7.69 1.88
C MET A 30 10.52 -7.53 0.59
N ARG A 31 11.13 -7.77 -0.57
CA ARG A 31 10.41 -7.71 -1.85
C ARG A 31 9.26 -8.71 -1.94
N ARG A 32 9.35 -9.85 -1.23
CA ARG A 32 8.27 -10.83 -1.15
C ARG A 32 7.11 -10.34 -0.29
N SER A 33 7.34 -9.61 0.80
CA SER A 33 6.24 -9.12 1.63
C SER A 33 5.33 -8.14 0.89
N ASP A 34 5.89 -7.30 0.01
CA ASP A 34 5.07 -6.37 -0.78
C ASP A 34 4.23 -7.13 -1.82
N VAL A 35 4.83 -8.11 -2.49
CA VAL A 35 4.12 -8.96 -3.44
C VAL A 35 3.00 -9.74 -2.74
N ASP A 36 3.27 -10.26 -1.54
CA ASP A 36 2.28 -10.99 -0.74
C ASP A 36 1.15 -10.07 -0.25
N ALA A 37 1.46 -8.81 0.08
CA ALA A 37 0.49 -7.80 0.48
C ALA A 37 -0.37 -7.34 -0.71
N GLU A 38 0.25 -7.08 -1.86
CA GLU A 38 -0.42 -6.77 -3.11
C GLU A 38 -1.34 -7.92 -3.56
N ALA A 39 -0.96 -9.18 -3.36
CA ALA A 39 -1.76 -10.33 -3.78
C ALA A 39 -3.10 -10.46 -3.03
N LYS A 40 -3.27 -9.77 -1.88
CA LYS A 40 -4.50 -9.81 -1.09
C LYS A 40 -5.67 -9.21 -1.87
N GLN A 41 -6.77 -9.96 -1.91
CA GLN A 41 -8.00 -9.54 -2.59
C GLN A 41 -8.88 -8.66 -1.70
N ASP A 42 -8.79 -8.82 -0.39
CA ASP A 42 -9.49 -7.98 0.58
C ASP A 42 -8.68 -7.86 1.88
N LEU A 43 -8.13 -6.68 2.15
CA LEU A 43 -7.40 -6.41 3.41
C LEU A 43 -8.34 -6.28 4.61
N LEU A 44 -9.62 -5.93 4.40
CA LEU A 44 -10.58 -5.78 5.48
C LEU A 44 -11.01 -7.13 6.07
N GLU A 45 -10.67 -8.26 5.44
CA GLU A 45 -10.78 -9.59 6.06
C GLU A 45 -9.91 -9.72 7.30
N LEU A 46 -8.75 -9.04 7.33
CA LEU A 46 -7.86 -9.06 8.48
C LEU A 46 -8.41 -8.24 9.65
N ILE A 47 -9.29 -7.29 9.37
CA ILE A 47 -9.86 -6.38 10.36
C ILE A 47 -11.37 -6.17 10.10
N PRO A 48 -12.22 -7.22 10.28
CA PRO A 48 -13.63 -7.16 9.85
C PRO A 48 -14.43 -6.04 10.49
N MET A 49 -14.06 -5.62 11.70
CA MET A 49 -14.72 -4.51 12.40
C MET A 49 -14.58 -3.16 11.68
N MET A 50 -13.59 -3.00 10.79
CA MET A 50 -13.39 -1.77 10.00
C MET A 50 -14.29 -1.69 8.76
N ARG A 51 -15.09 -2.73 8.46
CA ARG A 51 -16.05 -2.71 7.35
C ARG A 51 -17.21 -1.74 7.59
N THR A 52 -17.45 -1.34 8.83
CA THR A 52 -18.49 -0.36 9.16
C THR A 52 -17.96 0.64 10.17
N PHE A 53 -18.27 1.91 9.98
CA PHE A 53 -17.99 2.96 10.95
C PHE A 53 -19.28 3.70 11.30
N LYS A 54 -19.64 3.65 12.59
CA LYS A 54 -20.85 4.26 13.13
C LYS A 54 -20.53 5.20 14.27
N ARG A 55 -20.35 6.49 13.97
CA ARG A 55 -20.04 7.52 14.98
C ARG A 55 -20.35 8.92 14.46
N ASN A 56 -20.74 9.83 15.35
CA ASN A 56 -20.98 11.26 15.02
C ASN A 56 -21.99 11.47 13.88
N GLY A 57 -23.04 10.64 13.80
CA GLY A 57 -24.05 10.72 12.74
C GLY A 57 -23.64 10.07 11.41
N LEU A 58 -22.42 9.53 11.32
CA LEU A 58 -22.01 8.70 10.19
C LEU A 58 -22.42 7.26 10.41
N ASP A 59 -22.93 6.63 9.35
CA ASP A 59 -23.12 5.20 9.22
C ASP A 59 -22.58 4.81 7.84
N VAL A 60 -21.29 4.48 7.80
CA VAL A 60 -20.57 4.24 6.54
C VAL A 60 -20.08 2.80 6.45
N ALA A 61 -20.23 2.22 5.26
CA ALA A 61 -19.67 0.92 4.89
C ALA A 61 -18.39 1.11 4.10
N ALA A 62 -17.37 0.31 4.42
CA ALA A 62 -16.08 0.30 3.75
C ALA A 62 -15.92 -0.97 2.91
N THR A 63 -15.56 -0.78 1.64
CA THR A 63 -15.32 -1.86 0.68
C THR A 63 -13.90 -1.76 0.15
N TYR A 64 -13.15 -2.85 0.28
CA TYR A 64 -11.83 -2.94 -0.33
C TYR A 64 -11.95 -3.24 -1.83
N CYS A 65 -11.14 -2.58 -2.64
CA CYS A 65 -11.08 -2.82 -4.08
C CYS A 65 -9.63 -2.89 -4.55
N THR A 66 -9.32 -3.89 -5.38
CA THR A 66 -8.02 -4.00 -6.06
C THR A 66 -7.95 -3.16 -7.34
N LYS A 67 -9.11 -2.70 -7.83
CA LYS A 67 -9.29 -1.80 -8.97
C LYS A 67 -10.62 -1.07 -8.84
N LEU A 68 -10.71 0.12 -9.39
CA LEU A 68 -11.98 0.83 -9.57
C LEU A 68 -12.55 0.53 -10.95
N ASP A 69 -13.87 0.42 -11.06
CA ASP A 69 -14.55 0.47 -12.35
C ASP A 69 -14.56 1.90 -12.91
N GLN A 70 -15.09 2.09 -14.11
CA GLN A 70 -15.04 3.38 -14.80
C GLN A 70 -15.79 4.48 -14.04
N ASP A 71 -16.92 4.15 -13.41
CA ASP A 71 -17.76 5.13 -12.70
C ASP A 71 -17.11 5.54 -11.38
N LEU A 72 -16.61 4.57 -10.62
CA LEU A 72 -15.85 4.83 -9.39
C LEU A 72 -14.55 5.58 -9.67
N LEU A 73 -13.86 5.28 -10.76
CA LEU A 73 -12.63 5.97 -11.15
C LEU A 73 -12.90 7.44 -11.48
N LYS A 74 -13.96 7.71 -12.25
CA LYS A 74 -14.39 9.07 -12.57
C LYS A 74 -14.76 9.84 -11.30
N TRP A 75 -15.54 9.21 -10.41
CA TRP A 75 -15.92 9.80 -9.14
C TRP A 75 -14.72 10.09 -8.23
N ALA A 76 -13.76 9.16 -8.13
CA ALA A 76 -12.56 9.33 -7.32
C ALA A 76 -11.66 10.46 -7.84
N LEU A 77 -11.51 10.57 -9.18
CA LEU A 77 -10.77 11.65 -9.82
C LEU A 77 -11.43 13.01 -9.56
N ASP A 78 -12.74 13.12 -9.79
CA ASP A 78 -13.53 14.33 -9.53
C ASP A 78 -13.42 14.76 -8.06
N LEU A 79 -13.57 13.82 -7.12
CA LEU A 79 -13.44 14.13 -5.69
C LEU A 79 -12.03 14.62 -5.34
N THR A 80 -11.00 14.00 -5.93
CA THR A 80 -9.60 14.41 -5.74
C THR A 80 -9.36 15.81 -6.27
N GLU A 81 -9.85 16.10 -7.47
CA GLU A 81 -9.72 17.40 -8.11
C GLU A 81 -10.40 18.48 -7.29
N ARG A 82 -11.69 18.32 -6.94
CA ARG A 82 -12.43 19.31 -6.15
C ARG A 82 -11.76 19.66 -4.82
N ASN A 83 -11.08 18.69 -4.20
CA ASN A 83 -10.47 18.87 -2.89
C ASN A 83 -9.01 19.34 -2.96
N LEU A 84 -8.26 18.97 -4.01
CA LEU A 84 -6.81 19.15 -4.05
C LEU A 84 -6.30 19.98 -5.23
N HIS A 85 -7.14 20.33 -6.22
CA HIS A 85 -6.71 21.04 -7.44
C HIS A 85 -5.87 22.28 -7.12
N GLN A 86 -6.39 23.18 -6.28
CA GLN A 86 -5.67 24.41 -5.93
C GLN A 86 -4.32 24.14 -5.25
N ILE A 87 -4.26 23.15 -4.34
CA ILE A 87 -3.02 22.78 -3.63
C ILE A 87 -1.96 22.30 -4.63
N TYR A 88 -2.37 21.52 -5.63
CA TYR A 88 -1.47 21.05 -6.69
C TYR A 88 -1.03 22.19 -7.61
N GLU A 89 -1.96 23.04 -8.06
CA GLU A 89 -1.67 24.22 -8.88
C GLU A 89 -0.62 25.13 -8.23
N ASP A 90 -0.77 25.41 -6.94
CA ASP A 90 0.15 26.29 -6.20
C ASP A 90 1.55 25.69 -6.00
N SER A 91 1.72 24.39 -6.23
CA SER A 91 2.99 23.67 -6.00
C SER A 91 3.67 23.24 -7.29
N TRP A 92 3.03 22.35 -8.05
CA TRP A 92 3.64 21.64 -9.19
C TRP A 92 2.73 21.57 -10.43
N GLY A 93 1.55 22.21 -10.38
CA GLY A 93 0.49 22.11 -11.39
C GLY A 93 -0.41 20.88 -11.20
N TRP A 94 -1.68 20.99 -11.58
CA TRP A 94 -2.59 19.85 -11.70
C TRP A 94 -2.38 19.14 -13.05
N ASN A 95 -2.30 17.81 -13.01
CA ASN A 95 -2.25 17.00 -14.22
C ASN A 95 -3.22 15.83 -14.08
N GLU A 96 -4.41 16.02 -14.62
CA GLU A 96 -5.49 15.04 -14.58
C GLU A 96 -5.07 13.70 -15.19
N THR A 97 -4.38 13.70 -16.34
CA THR A 97 -3.94 12.48 -17.02
C THR A 97 -2.98 11.68 -16.14
N LYS A 98 -2.04 12.36 -15.48
CA LYS A 98 -1.10 11.74 -14.54
C LYS A 98 -1.84 11.16 -13.34
N LYS A 99 -2.79 11.89 -12.77
CA LYS A 99 -3.59 11.42 -11.62
C LYS A 99 -4.47 10.23 -12.00
N LEU A 100 -5.07 10.25 -13.18
CA LEU A 100 -5.83 9.13 -13.71
C LEU A 100 -4.96 7.88 -13.92
N ASN A 101 -3.74 8.04 -14.41
CA ASN A 101 -2.78 6.94 -14.56
C ASN A 101 -2.35 6.37 -13.19
N GLU A 102 -2.17 7.23 -12.19
CA GLU A 102 -1.88 6.83 -10.80
C GLU A 102 -3.02 5.96 -10.24
N LEU A 103 -4.27 6.42 -10.36
CA LEU A 103 -5.46 5.66 -9.91
C LEU A 103 -5.70 4.36 -10.70
N ARG A 104 -5.05 4.18 -11.86
CA ARG A 104 -5.15 2.96 -12.69
C ARG A 104 -4.00 1.99 -12.48
N ASP A 105 -3.00 2.34 -11.68
CA ASP A 105 -1.84 1.48 -11.49
C ASP A 105 -2.25 0.13 -10.87
N LYS A 106 -1.76 -0.97 -11.41
CA LYS A 106 -2.09 -2.34 -10.96
C LYS A 106 -1.74 -2.64 -9.50
N SER A 107 -0.81 -1.89 -8.92
CA SER A 107 -0.33 -2.08 -7.54
C SER A 107 -1.08 -1.23 -6.53
N VAL A 108 -1.95 -0.31 -6.99
CA VAL A 108 -2.74 0.51 -6.08
C VAL A 108 -3.95 -0.27 -5.59
N ARG A 109 -4.37 0.04 -4.36
CA ARG A 109 -5.51 -0.56 -3.68
C ARG A 109 -6.38 0.55 -3.13
N PHE A 110 -7.65 0.23 -2.98
CA PHE A 110 -8.66 1.20 -2.58
C PHE A 110 -9.46 0.70 -1.40
N ILE A 111 -9.87 1.63 -0.56
CA ILE A 111 -11.01 1.44 0.33
C ILE A 111 -12.03 2.51 -0.05
N VAL A 112 -13.20 2.07 -0.51
CA VAL A 112 -14.31 2.95 -0.90
C VAL A 112 -15.34 2.99 0.22
N LEU A 113 -15.78 4.19 0.57
CA LEU A 113 -16.75 4.44 1.63
C LEU A 113 -18.11 4.82 1.04
N ARG A 114 -19.17 4.19 1.56
CA ARG A 114 -20.55 4.49 1.20
C ARG A 114 -21.41 4.76 2.42
N GLN A 115 -22.29 5.75 2.33
CA GLN A 115 -23.38 5.97 3.27
C GLN A 115 -24.69 5.60 2.59
N GLY A 116 -25.20 4.40 2.88
CA GLY A 116 -26.24 3.79 2.05
C GLY A 116 -25.70 3.49 0.65
N GLU A 117 -26.33 4.07 -0.38
CA GLU A 117 -25.89 3.92 -1.77
C GLU A 117 -24.89 5.00 -2.21
N GLU A 118 -24.83 6.12 -1.48
CA GLU A 118 -24.03 7.29 -1.82
C GLU A 118 -22.54 7.09 -1.50
N LEU A 119 -21.68 7.49 -2.44
CA LEU A 119 -20.23 7.49 -2.24
C LEU A 119 -19.81 8.71 -1.41
N CYS A 120 -19.10 8.50 -0.31
CA CYS A 120 -18.73 9.58 0.62
C CYS A 120 -17.23 9.75 0.84
N GLY A 121 -16.40 8.80 0.39
CA GLY A 121 -14.95 8.92 0.50
C GLY A 121 -14.23 7.72 -0.07
N PHE A 122 -12.92 7.86 -0.28
CA PHE A 122 -12.06 6.74 -0.58
C PHE A 122 -10.65 6.97 -0.03
N VAL A 123 -9.93 5.87 0.09
CA VAL A 123 -8.50 5.84 0.39
C VAL A 123 -7.80 5.18 -0.80
N HIS A 124 -6.72 5.81 -1.27
CA HIS A 124 -5.82 5.28 -2.28
C HIS A 124 -4.49 4.93 -1.61
N ILE A 125 -4.11 3.65 -1.67
CA ILE A 125 -2.91 3.13 -1.00
C ILE A 125 -2.11 2.24 -1.94
N ARG A 126 -0.80 2.22 -1.72
CA ARG A 126 0.13 1.30 -2.34
C ARG A 126 1.02 0.71 -1.24
N PHE A 127 1.45 -0.52 -1.43
CA PHE A 127 2.55 -1.07 -0.63
C PHE A 127 3.86 -0.66 -1.28
N GLU A 128 4.64 0.13 -0.56
CA GLU A 128 5.96 0.56 -0.99
C GLU A 128 6.99 0.12 0.06
N PHE A 129 8.20 -0.15 -0.43
CA PHE A 129 9.35 -0.48 0.38
C PHE A 129 10.28 0.74 0.48
N GLU A 130 10.79 1.03 1.67
CA GLU A 130 11.85 2.02 1.94
C GLU A 130 13.25 1.38 1.98
#